data_AF-A0A0M5X0Q0-F1
#
_entry.id   AF-A0A0M5X0Q0-F1
#
_cell.length_a   1.000
_cell.length_b   1.000
_cell.length_c   1.000
_cell.angle_alpha   90.00
_cell.angle_beta   90.00
_cell.angle_gamma   90.00
#
_symmetry.space_group_name_H-M   'P 1'
#
loop_
_entity.id
_entity.type
_entity.pdbx_description
1 polymer ?
#
loop_
_entity_poly.entity_id
_entity_poly.type
_entity_poly.pdbx_seq_one_letter_code
_entity_poly.pdbx_strand_id
1 'polypeptide(L)'
;MTTGAAYNLAYPRSTLKQAETATSEPKRKPDVDIQGEHCERVVTQRSGVAQGKFKALLIENFAGRCAVTGWVNGGVLDAAHIEHGTRYNPSNGILMTPTMHALFDADLMGIDPATLTVHFKPGIELGELFEGRKITPLVYDLDLERLAVRWAGYQGLAHEQ
;
A
#
# COMPACT_ATOMS: atom_id res chain seq x y z
N MET A 1 -40.33 21.10 -25.48
CA MET A 1 -39.59 21.44 -24.25
C MET A 1 -40.02 20.43 -23.20
N THR A 2 -39.22 19.40 -22.96
CA THR A 2 -39.55 18.36 -21.99
C THR A 2 -38.36 18.22 -21.05
N THR A 3 -38.59 18.66 -19.82
CA THR A 3 -37.68 18.71 -18.69
C THR A 3 -37.39 17.29 -18.19
N GLY A 4 -36.10 17.00 -17.96
CA GLY A 4 -35.65 15.73 -17.41
C GLY A 4 -36.03 15.59 -15.93
N ALA A 5 -36.64 14.46 -15.58
CA ALA A 5 -36.91 14.08 -14.19
C ALA A 5 -35.67 13.38 -13.61
N ALA A 6 -35.15 13.92 -12.51
CA ALA A 6 -34.11 13.30 -11.70
C ALA A 6 -34.72 12.16 -10.88
N TYR A 7 -34.24 10.93 -11.08
CA TYR A 7 -34.62 9.79 -10.25
C TYR A 7 -33.73 9.75 -9.00
N ASN A 8 -34.25 10.28 -7.89
CA ASN A 8 -33.71 10.05 -6.55
C ASN A 8 -34.19 8.68 -6.05
N LEU A 9 -33.31 7.68 -6.06
CA LEU A 9 -33.57 6.39 -5.41
C LEU A 9 -33.37 6.54 -3.90
N ALA A 10 -34.44 6.92 -3.20
CA ALA A 10 -34.44 7.04 -1.75
C ALA A 10 -34.44 5.64 -1.10
N TYR A 11 -33.28 5.19 -0.63
CA TYR A 11 -33.23 4.10 0.35
C TYR A 11 -33.67 4.62 1.72
N PRO A 12 -34.59 3.94 2.42
CA PRO A 12 -34.99 4.34 3.76
C PRO A 12 -33.81 4.14 4.73
N ARG A 13 -33.33 5.26 5.32
CA ARG A 13 -32.45 5.22 6.50
C ARG A 13 -33.26 4.66 7.66
N SER A 14 -33.10 3.38 7.96
CA SER A 14 -33.50 2.86 9.27
C SER A 14 -32.69 3.62 10.32
N THR A 15 -33.37 4.37 11.18
CA THR A 15 -32.76 5.05 12.32
C THR A 15 -32.08 4.02 13.21
N LEU A 16 -30.75 3.98 13.18
CA LEU A 16 -29.96 3.23 14.15
C LEU A 16 -30.36 3.74 15.54
N LYS A 17 -30.87 2.83 16.36
CA LYS A 17 -31.28 3.10 17.75
C LYS A 17 -30.04 3.57 18.49
N GLN A 18 -30.00 4.86 18.86
CA GLN A 18 -28.89 5.46 19.57
C GLN A 18 -28.78 4.75 20.93
N ALA A 19 -27.68 4.05 21.16
CA ALA A 19 -27.40 3.44 22.46
C ALA A 19 -27.28 4.57 23.49
N GLU A 20 -28.02 4.42 24.59
CA GLU A 20 -28.06 5.37 25.68
C GLU A 20 -26.65 5.58 26.24
N THR A 21 -26.30 6.86 26.32
CA THR A 21 -25.00 7.41 26.66
C THR A 21 -24.55 7.03 28.07
N ALA A 22 -23.53 6.19 28.18
CA ALA A 22 -22.58 6.26 29.27
C ALA A 22 -21.67 7.47 29.02
N THR A 23 -22.06 8.63 29.54
CA THR A 23 -21.26 9.87 29.48
C THR A 23 -20.08 9.77 30.46
N SER A 24 -19.07 8.97 30.13
CA SER A 24 -17.73 9.22 30.64
C SER A 24 -17.00 10.01 29.55
N GLU A 25 -16.74 11.29 29.80
CA GLU A 25 -15.88 12.07 28.92
C GLU A 25 -14.56 11.31 28.73
N PRO A 26 -14.06 11.17 27.48
CA PRO A 26 -12.78 10.50 27.26
C PRO A 26 -11.69 11.30 27.97
N LYS A 27 -11.17 10.75 29.08
CA LYS A 27 -10.05 11.35 29.83
C LYS A 27 -8.82 11.38 28.94
N ARG A 28 -8.59 12.50 28.27
CA ARG A 28 -7.39 12.74 27.48
C ARG A 28 -6.20 12.81 28.44
N LYS A 29 -5.12 12.09 28.12
CA LYS A 29 -3.86 12.23 28.86
C LYS A 29 -3.29 13.63 28.61
N PRO A 30 -2.60 14.24 29.60
CA PRO A 30 -1.90 15.49 29.37
C PRO A 30 -0.82 15.31 28.29
N ASP A 31 -0.53 16.38 27.57
CA ASP A 31 0.59 16.41 26.63
C ASP A 31 1.91 16.20 27.40
N VAL A 32 2.78 15.35 26.87
CA VAL A 32 4.05 15.00 27.51
C VAL A 32 5.16 15.56 26.64
N ASP A 33 5.93 16.50 27.20
CA ASP A 33 7.11 17.04 26.53
C ASP A 33 8.24 16.01 26.56
N ILE A 34 8.49 15.37 25.42
CA ILE A 34 9.57 14.40 25.21
C ILE A 34 10.71 15.12 24.51
N GLN A 35 11.77 15.42 25.25
CA GLN A 35 13.00 16.01 24.71
C GLN A 35 13.82 14.93 24.00
N GLY A 36 13.99 15.05 22.68
CA GLY A 36 14.85 14.19 21.89
C GLY A 36 16.29 14.74 21.82
N GLU A 37 17.29 13.87 21.87
CA GLU A 37 18.69 14.27 21.65
C GLU A 37 19.02 14.35 20.15
N HIS A 38 19.89 15.29 19.77
CA HIS A 38 20.39 15.40 18.41
C HIS A 38 21.34 14.23 18.09
N CYS A 39 21.06 13.52 17.00
CA CYS A 39 21.91 12.44 16.50
C CYS A 39 22.40 12.76 15.09
N GLU A 40 23.72 12.73 14.89
CA GLU A 40 24.33 12.78 13.56
C GLU A 40 24.56 11.36 13.03
N ARG A 41 24.17 11.12 11.79
CA ARG A 41 24.53 9.89 11.06
C ARG A 41 25.02 10.23 9.66
N VAL A 42 26.02 9.49 9.19
CA VAL A 42 26.45 9.50 7.80
C VAL A 42 25.70 8.38 7.07
N VAL A 43 25.05 8.72 5.96
CA VAL A 43 24.25 7.77 5.17
C VAL A 43 24.72 7.78 3.74
N THR A 44 24.95 6.61 3.16
CA THR A 44 25.07 6.47 1.72
C THR A 44 23.67 6.46 1.11
N GLN A 45 23.35 7.47 0.29
CA GLN A 45 22.09 7.52 -0.45
C GLN A 45 22.26 6.99 -1.87
N ARG A 46 21.19 6.37 -2.37
CA ARG A 46 21.04 5.98 -3.77
C ARG A 46 20.87 7.23 -4.65
N SER A 47 21.23 7.14 -5.94
CA SER A 47 21.08 8.25 -6.88
C SER A 47 19.60 8.64 -7.07
N GLY A 48 19.25 9.87 -6.69
CA GLY A 48 17.88 10.40 -6.83
C GLY A 48 17.42 10.47 -8.30
N VAL A 49 18.34 10.64 -9.25
CA VAL A 49 18.03 10.64 -10.69
C VAL A 49 17.56 9.25 -11.14
N ALA A 50 18.25 8.18 -10.68
CA ALA A 50 17.87 6.81 -11.03
C ALA A 50 16.52 6.43 -10.38
N GLN A 51 16.30 6.81 -9.12
CA GLN A 51 15.02 6.60 -8.44
C GLN A 51 13.86 7.34 -9.11
N GLY A 52 14.07 8.59 -9.53
CA GLY A 52 13.06 9.37 -10.24
C GLY A 52 12.67 8.74 -11.57
N LYS A 53 13.67 8.27 -12.35
CA LYS A 53 13.43 7.54 -13.61
C LYS A 53 12.69 6.23 -13.38
N PHE A 54 13.08 5.47 -12.37
CA PHE A 54 12.41 4.22 -12.00
C PHE A 54 10.94 4.46 -11.64
N LYS A 55 10.67 5.44 -10.78
CA LYS A 55 9.30 5.82 -10.41
C LYS A 55 8.46 6.23 -11.63
N ALA A 56 9.04 6.98 -12.57
CA ALA A 56 8.34 7.36 -13.80
C ALA A 56 7.92 6.14 -14.65
N LEU A 57 8.81 5.15 -14.80
CA LEU A 57 8.50 3.90 -15.51
C LEU A 57 7.39 3.11 -14.82
N LEU A 58 7.35 3.09 -13.48
CA LEU A 58 6.28 2.43 -12.74
C LEU A 58 4.95 3.17 -12.84
N ILE A 59 4.96 4.51 -12.86
CA ILE A 59 3.77 5.32 -13.12
C ILE A 59 3.18 4.96 -14.47
N GLU A 60 4.01 4.79 -15.49
CA GLU A 60 3.58 4.31 -16.81
C GLU A 60 3.01 2.88 -16.72
N ASN A 61 3.70 1.97 -16.02
CA ASN A 61 3.29 0.56 -15.91
C ASN A 61 1.94 0.36 -15.21
N PHE A 62 1.56 1.24 -14.29
CA PHE A 62 0.32 1.14 -13.51
C PHE A 62 -0.67 2.29 -13.79
N ALA A 63 -0.49 3.02 -14.89
CA ALA A 63 -1.31 4.18 -15.26
C ALA A 63 -1.52 5.20 -14.12
N GLY A 64 -0.47 5.42 -13.33
CA GLY A 64 -0.47 6.34 -12.18
C GLY A 64 -1.39 5.90 -11.04
N ARG A 65 -1.72 4.61 -10.93
CA ARG A 65 -2.55 4.05 -9.86
C ARG A 65 -1.73 3.08 -9.01
N CYS A 66 -2.06 3.03 -7.72
CA CYS A 66 -1.57 1.99 -6.84
C CYS A 66 -2.01 0.62 -7.38
N ALA A 67 -1.07 -0.31 -7.53
CA ALA A 67 -1.32 -1.67 -7.99
C ALA A 67 -2.32 -2.43 -7.11
N VAL A 68 -2.40 -2.07 -5.83
CA VAL A 68 -3.24 -2.75 -4.84
C VAL A 68 -4.55 -2.01 -4.66
N THR A 69 -4.53 -0.72 -4.29
CA THR A 69 -5.78 -0.01 -4.00
C THR A 69 -6.51 0.49 -5.25
N GLY A 70 -5.79 0.66 -6.37
CA GLY A 70 -6.30 1.32 -7.58
C GLY A 70 -6.40 2.84 -7.48
N TRP A 71 -5.97 3.42 -6.35
CA TRP A 71 -6.02 4.85 -6.09
C TRP A 71 -4.89 5.59 -6.81
N VAL A 72 -5.19 6.80 -7.29
CA VAL A 72 -4.21 7.70 -7.93
C VAL A 72 -3.40 8.48 -6.90
N ASN A 73 -3.96 8.70 -5.70
CA ASN A 73 -3.34 9.41 -4.56
C ASN A 73 -2.63 10.73 -4.90
N GLY A 74 -3.05 11.45 -5.95
CA GLY A 74 -2.52 12.78 -6.28
C GLY A 74 -0.99 12.85 -6.46
N GLY A 75 -0.34 11.73 -6.83
CA GLY A 75 1.13 11.65 -6.96
C GLY A 75 1.88 11.20 -5.70
N VAL A 76 1.18 10.95 -4.59
CA VAL A 76 1.72 10.34 -3.36
C VAL A 76 1.70 8.80 -3.50
N LEU A 77 2.39 8.33 -4.53
CA LEU A 77 2.65 6.90 -4.76
C LEU A 77 4.15 6.65 -4.68
N ASP A 78 4.53 5.52 -4.13
CA ASP A 78 5.91 5.10 -3.98
C ASP A 78 6.23 3.93 -4.90
N ALA A 79 7.50 3.88 -5.30
CA ALA A 79 8.07 2.81 -6.11
C ALA A 79 8.65 1.74 -5.17
N ALA A 80 7.83 0.74 -4.84
CA ALA A 80 8.24 -0.40 -4.04
C ALA A 80 9.13 -1.32 -4.88
N HIS A 81 10.26 -1.76 -4.33
CA HIS A 81 11.13 -2.72 -5.01
C HIS A 81 10.74 -4.14 -4.59
N ILE A 82 10.68 -5.08 -5.53
CA ILE A 82 10.48 -6.49 -5.21
C ILE A 82 11.73 -7.05 -4.53
N GLU A 83 12.90 -6.78 -5.12
CA GLU A 83 14.21 -7.06 -4.54
C GLU A 83 14.98 -5.76 -4.27
N HIS A 84 15.55 -5.66 -3.06
CA HIS A 84 16.40 -4.54 -2.68
C HIS A 84 17.76 -4.62 -3.38
N GLY A 85 18.16 -3.55 -4.06
CA GLY A 85 19.46 -3.49 -4.73
C GLY A 85 19.65 -2.25 -5.58
N THR A 86 20.57 -2.33 -6.54
CA THR A 86 20.87 -1.26 -7.52
C THR A 86 20.09 -1.39 -8.81
N ARG A 87 19.16 -2.36 -8.90
CA ARG A 87 18.36 -2.61 -10.10
C ARG A 87 17.12 -1.70 -10.14
N TYR A 88 17.10 -0.79 -11.10
CA TYR A 88 16.01 0.15 -11.36
C TYR A 88 15.14 -0.29 -12.57
N ASN A 89 14.96 -1.60 -12.74
CA ASN A 89 14.17 -2.15 -13.84
C ASN A 89 12.68 -2.13 -13.47
N PRO A 90 11.76 -1.75 -14.38
CA PRO A 90 10.34 -1.68 -14.08
C PRO A 90 9.72 -3.02 -13.66
N SER A 91 10.29 -4.15 -14.12
CA SER A 91 9.88 -5.49 -13.69
C SER A 91 10.18 -5.80 -12.22
N ASN A 92 11.14 -5.10 -11.61
CA ASN A 92 11.51 -5.22 -10.19
C ASN A 92 10.75 -4.21 -9.32
N GLY A 93 9.72 -3.57 -9.86
CA GLY A 93 9.03 -2.48 -9.19
C GLY A 93 7.53 -2.58 -9.24
N ILE A 94 6.89 -2.17 -8.14
CA ILE A 94 5.44 -2.10 -8.03
C ILE A 94 5.08 -0.70 -7.52
N LEU A 95 4.13 -0.05 -8.19
CA LEU A 95 3.65 1.26 -7.77
C LEU A 95 2.60 1.09 -6.67
N MET A 96 2.87 1.62 -5.48
CA MET A 96 2.02 1.41 -4.30
C MET A 96 1.76 2.72 -3.56
N THR A 97 0.74 2.76 -2.69
CA THR A 97 0.63 3.85 -1.71
C THR A 97 1.72 3.68 -0.64
N PRO A 98 2.13 4.76 0.06
CA PRO A 98 3.16 4.66 1.11
C PRO A 98 2.82 3.64 2.20
N THR A 99 1.54 3.53 2.58
CA THR A 99 1.07 2.53 3.55
C THR A 99 1.26 1.10 3.03
N MET A 100 0.88 0.83 1.78
CA MET A 100 1.04 -0.51 1.20
C MET A 100 2.50 -0.86 0.97
N HIS A 101 3.32 0.12 0.59
CA HIS A 101 4.77 -0.02 0.49
C HIS A 101 5.38 -0.39 1.84
N ALA A 102 5.02 0.31 2.93
CA ALA A 102 5.52 -0.01 4.26
C ALA A 102 5.10 -1.41 4.74
N LEU A 103 3.87 -1.85 4.43
CA LEU A 103 3.41 -3.21 4.75
C LEU A 103 4.17 -4.27 3.95
N PHE A 104 4.46 -4.00 2.69
CA PHE A 104 5.22 -4.90 1.81
C PHE A 104 6.69 -5.00 2.22
N ASP A 105 7.32 -3.89 2.59
CA ASP A 105 8.70 -3.85 3.08
C ASP A 105 8.84 -4.57 4.43
N ALA A 106 7.82 -4.50 5.28
CA ALA A 106 7.77 -5.15 6.58
C ALA A 106 7.35 -6.63 6.53
N ASP A 107 7.18 -7.22 5.35
CA ASP A 107 6.71 -8.62 5.17
C ASP A 107 5.34 -8.90 5.83
N LEU A 108 4.53 -7.85 6.05
CA LEU A 108 3.15 -7.93 6.53
C LEU A 108 2.15 -8.12 5.40
N MET A 109 2.59 -7.89 4.17
CA MET A 109 1.85 -8.03 2.93
C MET A 109 2.74 -8.73 1.90
N GLY A 110 2.16 -9.67 1.17
CA GLY A 110 2.84 -10.41 0.11
C GLY A 110 2.01 -10.44 -1.17
N ILE A 111 2.66 -10.83 -2.26
CA ILE A 111 2.02 -11.02 -3.55
C ILE A 111 2.40 -12.41 -4.05
N ASP A 112 1.38 -13.24 -4.33
CA ASP A 112 1.59 -14.59 -4.85
C ASP A 112 2.08 -14.51 -6.30
N PRO A 113 3.26 -15.05 -6.65
CA PRO A 113 3.80 -15.00 -8.00
C PRO A 113 2.99 -15.83 -9.01
N ALA A 114 2.25 -16.86 -8.58
CA ALA A 114 1.49 -17.74 -9.46
C ALA A 114 0.18 -17.10 -9.94
N THR A 115 -0.49 -16.37 -9.04
CA THR A 115 -1.81 -15.78 -9.29
C THR A 115 -1.77 -14.26 -9.47
N LEU A 116 -0.67 -13.63 -9.04
CA LEU A 116 -0.52 -12.19 -8.87
C LEU A 116 -1.59 -11.61 -7.94
N THR A 117 -2.00 -12.35 -6.92
CA THR A 117 -2.94 -11.88 -5.89
C THR A 117 -2.21 -11.37 -4.65
N VAL A 118 -2.78 -10.32 -4.06
CA VAL A 118 -2.27 -9.69 -2.85
C VAL A 118 -2.80 -10.42 -1.62
N HIS A 119 -1.94 -10.62 -0.62
CA HIS A 119 -2.27 -11.26 0.64
C HIS A 119 -1.69 -10.50 1.83
N PHE A 120 -2.37 -10.53 2.97
CA PHE A 120 -1.95 -9.85 4.20
C PHE A 120 -1.84 -10.80 5.38
N LYS A 121 -0.95 -10.47 6.33
CA LYS A 121 -0.89 -11.14 7.63
C LYS A 121 -2.15 -10.87 8.46
N PRO A 122 -2.53 -11.78 9.39
CA PRO A 122 -3.65 -11.55 10.29
C PRO A 122 -3.49 -10.28 11.12
N GLY A 123 -4.60 -9.56 11.36
CA GLY A 123 -4.61 -8.33 12.16
C GLY A 123 -4.36 -7.03 11.38
N ILE A 124 -4.21 -7.10 10.06
CA ILE A 124 -4.13 -5.92 9.20
C ILE A 124 -5.53 -5.59 8.66
N GLU A 125 -6.10 -4.45 9.09
CA GLU A 125 -7.45 -4.00 8.64
C GLU A 125 -7.54 -3.84 7.12
N LEU A 126 -6.46 -3.42 6.47
CA LEU A 126 -6.40 -3.28 5.02
C LEU A 126 -6.54 -4.63 4.28
N GLY A 127 -6.22 -5.74 4.95
CA GLY A 127 -6.47 -7.08 4.42
C GLY A 127 -7.95 -7.30 4.14
N GLU A 128 -8.85 -6.86 5.02
CA GLU A 128 -10.29 -7.04 4.83
C GLU A 128 -10.82 -6.38 3.55
N LEU A 129 -10.15 -5.33 3.07
CA LEU A 129 -10.54 -4.57 1.88
C LEU A 129 -9.87 -5.03 0.58
N PHE A 130 -8.63 -5.54 0.68
CA PHE A 130 -7.76 -5.76 -0.48
C PHE A 130 -7.20 -7.17 -0.60
N GLU A 131 -7.56 -8.09 0.32
CA GLU A 131 -7.18 -9.50 0.25
C GLU A 131 -7.65 -10.14 -1.06
N GLY A 132 -6.77 -10.95 -1.68
CA GLY A 132 -7.04 -11.65 -2.92
C GLY A 132 -7.13 -10.75 -4.16
N ARG A 133 -6.85 -9.45 -4.02
CA ARG A 133 -6.90 -8.54 -5.16
C ARG A 133 -5.76 -8.85 -6.14
N LYS A 134 -6.11 -9.00 -7.41
CA LYS A 134 -5.14 -9.26 -8.47
C LYS A 134 -4.47 -7.96 -8.93
N ILE A 135 -3.15 -7.96 -8.99
CA ILE A 135 -2.39 -6.89 -9.63
C ILE A 135 -2.27 -7.15 -11.13
N THR A 136 -2.43 -6.10 -11.93
CA THR A 136 -2.34 -6.18 -13.38
C THR A 136 -1.41 -5.09 -13.88
N PRO A 137 -0.11 -5.38 -14.09
CA PRO A 137 0.77 -4.46 -14.80
C PRO A 137 0.27 -4.25 -16.24
N LEU A 138 0.51 -3.06 -16.81
CA LEU A 138 0.00 -2.69 -18.14
C LEU A 138 1.07 -2.74 -19.24
N VAL A 139 2.32 -2.41 -18.90
CA VAL A 139 3.39 -2.18 -19.89
C VAL A 139 4.55 -3.17 -19.71
N TYR A 140 4.93 -3.45 -18.47
CA TYR A 140 6.05 -4.31 -18.11
C TYR A 140 5.60 -5.42 -17.16
N ASP A 141 5.89 -6.67 -17.52
CA ASP A 141 5.68 -7.82 -16.64
C ASP A 141 6.59 -7.75 -15.41
N LEU A 142 6.12 -8.34 -14.31
CA LEU A 142 6.86 -8.42 -13.06
C LEU A 142 7.85 -9.59 -13.08
N ASP A 143 8.96 -9.43 -12.38
CA ASP A 143 9.94 -10.50 -12.20
C ASP A 143 9.39 -11.55 -11.21
N LEU A 144 8.82 -12.62 -11.77
CA LEU A 144 8.16 -13.68 -11.01
C LEU A 144 9.14 -14.47 -10.13
N GLU A 145 10.39 -14.65 -10.56
CA GLU A 145 11.40 -15.37 -9.78
C GLU A 145 11.73 -14.62 -8.49
N ARG A 146 11.95 -13.31 -8.61
CA ARG A 146 12.24 -12.45 -7.44
C ARG A 146 11.02 -12.30 -6.55
N LEU A 147 9.84 -12.19 -7.15
CA LEU A 147 8.59 -12.14 -6.40
C LEU A 147 8.37 -13.44 -5.61
N ALA A 148 8.74 -14.60 -6.16
CA ALA A 148 8.68 -15.87 -5.46
C ALA A 148 9.62 -15.93 -4.24
N VAL A 149 10.83 -15.39 -4.35
CA VAL A 149 11.75 -15.28 -3.21
C VAL A 149 11.15 -14.40 -2.11
N ARG A 150 10.60 -13.23 -2.47
CA ARG A 150 9.95 -12.32 -1.51
C ARG A 150 8.71 -12.96 -0.89
N TRP A 151 7.91 -13.67 -1.68
CA TRP A 151 6.74 -14.41 -1.23
C TRP A 151 7.08 -15.51 -0.22
N ALA A 152 8.18 -16.24 -0.42
CA ALA A 152 8.67 -17.22 0.55
C ALA A 152 9.03 -16.56 1.90
N GLY A 153 9.61 -15.35 1.86
CA GLY A 153 9.83 -14.52 3.05
C GLY A 153 8.53 -14.16 3.77
N TYR A 154 7.55 -13.66 3.02
CA TYR A 154 6.21 -13.37 3.55
C TYR A 154 5.56 -14.61 4.20
N GLN A 155 5.67 -15.80 3.60
CA GLN A 155 5.11 -17.02 4.18
C GLN A 155 5.81 -17.48 5.46
N GLY A 156 6.95 -16.88 5.82
CA GLY A 156 7.79 -17.32 6.95
C GLY A 156 8.61 -18.57 6.61
N LEU A 157 8.75 -18.91 5.32
CA LEU A 157 9.54 -20.05 4.85
C LEU A 157 11.01 -19.68 4.62
N ALA A 158 11.34 -18.39 4.57
CA ALA A 158 12.72 -17.90 4.55
C ALA A 158 13.22 -17.59 5.98
N HIS A 159 13.49 -18.67 6.72
CA HIS A 159 14.44 -18.82 7.84
C HIS A 159 14.75 -17.64 8.79
N GLU A 160 14.41 -17.88 10.07
CA GLU A 160 15.35 -17.76 11.21
C GLU A 160 16.80 -17.98 10.75
N GLN A 161 17.61 -16.92 10.84
CA GLN A 161 19.07 -16.92 10.80
C GLN A 161 19.57 -15.98 11.89
#